data_AF-A0A936QEB3-F1
#
_entry.id   AF-A0A936QEB3-F1
#
_cell.length_a   1.000
_cell.length_b   1.000
_cell.length_c   1.000
_cell.angle_alpha   90.00
_cell.angle_beta   90.00
_cell.angle_gamma   90.00
#
_symmetry.space_group_name_H-M   'P 1'
#
loop_
_entity.id
_entity.type
_entity.pdbx_description
1 polymer ?
#
loop_
_entity_poly.entity_id
_entity_poly.type
_entity_poly.pdbx_seq_one_letter_code
_entity_poly.pdbx_strand_id
1 'polypeptide(L)'
;MPVVPITTRLRPHPARPCLAVAAIDVELSLAADGALHLRYALTGQLGTLAIPAPCPAAFTDGLWQHTCLEAFIGVADGPAYREYNFSPSGAWAVYDFDAYRARNLAYQPADTPSIVLTHSPDALCLEARVPARLLPTGPWQIGLTAVIETRAGEISYWALAHPDQKPDFHRHEAFCLSLSGNTINSSAATSRRRSREKPVLDQIGDGNPGLRKATGFPPSRE
;
A
#
# COMPACT_ATOMS: atom_id res chain seq x y z
N MET A 1 -28.86 -0.49 5.35
CA MET A 1 -28.14 -0.78 6.62
C MET A 1 -26.87 0.06 6.62
N PRO A 2 -26.45 0.64 7.76
CA PRO A 2 -25.17 1.34 7.80
C PRO A 2 -24.05 0.34 7.50
N VAL A 3 -23.22 0.65 6.51
CA VAL A 3 -22.03 -0.15 6.20
C VAL A 3 -21.06 0.04 7.35
N VAL A 4 -20.78 -1.03 8.11
CA VAL A 4 -19.79 -1.00 9.19
C VAL A 4 -18.41 -0.86 8.55
N PRO A 5 -17.59 0.13 8.93
CA PRO A 5 -16.25 0.27 8.39
C PRO A 5 -15.37 -0.91 8.81
N ILE A 6 -14.45 -1.34 7.94
CA ILE A 6 -13.37 -2.24 8.34
C ILE A 6 -12.26 -1.40 8.90
N THR A 7 -11.80 -1.76 10.09
CA THR A 7 -10.58 -1.21 10.66
C THR A 7 -9.45 -2.22 10.49
N THR A 8 -8.31 -1.73 10.02
CA THR A 8 -7.08 -2.50 9.88
C THR A 8 -5.88 -1.64 10.29
N ARG A 9 -4.71 -2.27 10.43
CA ARG A 9 -3.48 -1.60 10.84
C ARG A 9 -2.37 -1.90 9.85
N LEU A 10 -1.65 -0.85 9.42
CA LEU A 10 -0.45 -1.01 8.61
C LEU A 10 0.73 -1.44 9.48
N ARG A 11 1.65 -2.18 8.88
CA ARG A 11 2.89 -2.63 9.51
C ARG A 11 4.07 -1.98 8.82
N PRO A 12 5.10 -1.53 9.57
CA PRO A 12 6.31 -1.04 8.95
C PRO A 12 7.04 -2.20 8.26
N HIS A 13 7.68 -1.90 7.14
CA HIS A 13 8.57 -2.83 6.49
C HIS A 13 9.79 -3.08 7.39
N PRO A 14 10.18 -4.33 7.67
CA PRO A 14 11.24 -4.64 8.64
C PRO A 14 12.59 -3.97 8.36
N ALA A 15 12.95 -3.80 7.08
CA ALA A 15 14.20 -3.17 6.67
C ALA A 15 14.21 -1.63 6.79
N ARG A 16 13.05 -0.99 6.99
CA ARG A 16 12.90 0.47 7.00
C ARG A 16 11.89 0.91 8.08
N PRO A 17 12.15 0.61 9.37
CA PRO A 17 11.26 1.06 10.44
C PRO A 17 11.32 2.58 10.60
N CYS A 18 10.27 3.18 11.15
CA CYS A 18 10.26 4.58 11.57
C CYS A 18 9.86 4.64 13.04
N LEU A 19 10.80 5.00 13.92
CA LEU A 19 10.55 5.06 15.36
C LEU A 19 9.64 6.22 15.76
N ALA A 20 9.53 7.24 14.92
CA ALA A 20 8.64 8.36 15.15
C ALA A 20 7.16 8.01 14.99
N VAL A 21 6.83 6.95 14.23
CA VAL A 21 5.44 6.53 14.00
C VAL A 21 5.10 5.38 14.95
N ALA A 22 4.11 5.61 15.81
CA ALA A 22 3.62 4.61 16.75
C ALA A 22 2.64 3.63 16.08
N ALA A 23 1.70 4.15 15.28
CA ALA A 23 0.74 3.35 14.55
C ALA A 23 0.18 4.10 13.34
N ILE A 24 -0.25 3.33 12.34
CA ILE A 24 -1.11 3.78 11.24
C ILE A 24 -2.29 2.82 11.16
N ASP A 25 -3.45 3.28 11.61
CA ASP A 25 -4.72 2.56 11.47
C ASP A 25 -5.48 3.09 10.25
N VAL A 26 -6.20 2.20 9.56
CA VAL A 26 -6.99 2.56 8.39
C VAL A 26 -8.40 2.03 8.55
N GLU A 27 -9.38 2.93 8.42
CA GLU A 27 -10.79 2.58 8.29
C GLU A 27 -11.22 2.68 6.82
N LEU A 28 -11.99 1.69 6.35
CA LEU A 28 -12.48 1.61 4.98
C LEU A 28 -13.98 1.36 4.98
N SER A 29 -14.74 2.10 4.18
CA SER A 29 -16.17 1.87 3.97
C SER A 29 -16.63 2.24 2.56
N LEU A 30 -17.71 1.60 2.11
CA LEU A 30 -18.39 1.93 0.85
C LEU A 30 -19.62 2.79 1.15
N ALA A 31 -19.67 3.99 0.58
CA ALA A 31 -20.83 4.87 0.70
C ALA A 31 -22.00 4.40 -0.18
N ALA A 32 -23.20 4.90 0.11
CA ALA A 32 -24.42 4.54 -0.62
C ALA A 32 -24.37 4.92 -2.12
N ASP A 33 -23.58 5.92 -2.49
CA ASP A 33 -23.36 6.32 -3.88
C ASP A 33 -22.18 5.58 -4.55
N GLY A 34 -21.65 4.54 -3.90
CA GLY A 34 -20.57 3.70 -4.40
C GLY A 34 -19.18 4.29 -4.22
N ALA A 35 -19.03 5.47 -3.60
CA ALA A 35 -17.71 6.02 -3.29
C ALA A 35 -17.00 5.21 -2.20
N LEU A 36 -15.70 5.00 -2.36
CA LEU A 36 -14.86 4.40 -1.33
C LEU A 36 -14.36 5.51 -0.39
N HIS A 37 -14.58 5.32 0.90
CA HIS A 37 -14.04 6.17 1.95
C HIS A 37 -12.89 5.45 2.66
N LEU A 38 -11.78 6.15 2.78
CA LEU A 38 -10.58 5.71 3.48
C LEU A 38 -10.23 6.75 4.54
N ARG A 39 -9.99 6.32 5.77
CA ARG A 39 -9.54 7.17 6.86
C ARG A 39 -8.27 6.59 7.45
N TYR A 40 -7.15 7.25 7.21
CA TYR A 40 -5.84 6.89 7.76
C TYR A 40 -5.59 7.72 9.02
N ALA A 41 -5.42 7.05 10.15
CA ALA A 41 -5.05 7.65 11.42
C ALA A 41 -3.61 7.28 11.77
N LEU A 42 -2.71 8.24 11.60
CA LEU A 42 -1.30 8.13 11.96
C LEU A 42 -1.07 8.78 13.33
N THR A 43 -0.39 8.08 14.22
CA THR A 43 -0.01 8.58 15.56
C THR A 43 1.48 8.47 15.78
N GLY A 44 2.06 9.41 16.53
CA GLY A 44 3.48 9.43 16.84
C GLY A 44 4.05 10.85 16.94
N GLN A 45 5.37 10.99 16.83
CA GLN A 45 6.08 12.26 16.92
C GLN A 45 6.07 13.02 15.58
N LEU A 46 4.93 13.61 15.20
CA LEU A 46 4.76 14.21 13.87
C LEU A 46 5.71 15.37 13.58
N GLY A 47 6.20 16.06 14.61
CA GLY A 47 7.19 17.12 14.47
C GLY A 47 8.49 16.65 13.79
N THR A 48 8.79 15.35 13.83
CA THR A 48 9.98 14.75 13.19
C THR A 48 9.71 14.28 11.76
N LEU A 49 8.45 14.26 11.31
CA LEU A 49 8.06 13.82 9.98
C LEU A 49 8.10 14.99 8.99
N ALA A 50 8.47 14.68 7.75
CA ALA A 50 8.36 15.58 6.62
C ALA A 50 6.92 15.55 6.08
N ILE A 51 6.01 16.21 6.81
CA ILE A 51 4.63 16.41 6.37
C ILE A 51 4.61 17.62 5.42
N PRO A 52 4.16 17.45 4.16
CA PRO A 52 4.17 18.55 3.18
C PRO A 52 3.17 19.64 3.56
N ALA A 53 3.47 20.89 3.17
CA ALA A 53 2.56 22.01 3.37
C ALA A 53 1.27 21.83 2.52
N PRO A 54 0.11 22.32 3.00
CA PRO A 54 -1.13 22.28 2.24
C PRO A 54 -1.02 22.97 0.89
N CYS A 55 -1.66 22.41 -0.13
CA CYS A 55 -1.77 22.95 -1.47
C CYS A 55 -3.20 22.78 -2.02
N PRO A 56 -3.59 23.50 -3.07
CA PRO A 56 -4.82 23.20 -3.80
C PRO A 56 -4.83 21.74 -4.29
N ALA A 57 -6.01 21.11 -4.26
CA ALA A 57 -6.17 19.75 -4.75
C ALA A 57 -5.89 19.68 -6.25
N ALA A 58 -4.87 18.91 -6.64
CA ALA A 58 -4.46 18.73 -8.02
C ALA A 58 -3.80 17.37 -8.19
N PHE A 59 -3.86 16.84 -9.42
CA PHE A 59 -3.04 15.70 -9.80
C PHE A 59 -1.57 16.10 -9.74
N THR A 60 -0.76 15.31 -9.04
CA THR A 60 0.68 15.51 -8.92
C THR A 60 1.39 14.17 -9.08
N ASP A 61 2.31 14.06 -10.04
CA ASP A 61 3.10 12.84 -10.22
C ASP A 61 4.20 12.72 -9.16
N GLY A 62 4.58 11.49 -8.79
CA GLY A 62 5.74 11.26 -7.91
C GLY A 62 5.48 11.43 -6.42
N LEU A 63 4.21 11.46 -5.96
CA LEU A 63 3.88 11.61 -4.53
C LEU A 63 4.50 10.51 -3.65
N TRP A 64 4.65 9.29 -4.17
CA TRP A 64 5.26 8.14 -3.48
C TRP A 64 6.73 8.32 -3.07
N GLN A 65 7.37 9.42 -3.50
CA GLN A 65 8.74 9.76 -3.11
C GLN A 65 8.80 10.45 -1.74
N HIS A 66 7.66 10.92 -1.23
CA HIS A 66 7.52 11.69 0.00
C HIS A 66 6.42 11.08 0.88
N THR A 67 6.09 11.74 2.00
CA THR A 67 4.98 11.30 2.86
C THR A 67 3.66 11.29 2.08
N CYS A 68 3.12 10.10 1.81
CA CYS A 68 1.80 9.91 1.18
C CYS A 68 1.15 8.59 1.64
N LEU A 69 -0.17 8.56 1.57
CA LEU A 69 -1.01 7.42 1.96
C LEU A 69 -1.63 6.85 0.70
N GLU A 70 -1.65 5.54 0.54
CA GLU A 70 -1.93 4.94 -0.77
C GLU A 70 -2.89 3.76 -0.67
N ALA A 71 -3.68 3.58 -1.72
CA ALA A 71 -4.52 2.41 -1.90
C ALA A 71 -4.24 1.78 -3.26
N PHE A 72 -4.20 0.45 -3.31
CA PHE A 72 -4.07 -0.35 -4.51
C PHE A 72 -5.32 -1.21 -4.62
N ILE A 73 -6.08 -1.07 -5.70
CA ILE A 73 -7.36 -1.76 -5.88
C ILE A 73 -7.28 -2.61 -7.13
N GLY A 74 -7.12 -3.92 -6.94
CA GLY A 74 -7.14 -4.94 -7.98
C GLY A 74 -8.56 -5.44 -8.26
N VAL A 75 -8.76 -5.95 -9.49
CA VAL A 75 -9.97 -6.67 -9.89
C VAL A 75 -9.75 -8.16 -9.60
N ALA A 76 -10.70 -8.82 -8.94
CA ALA A 76 -10.48 -10.14 -8.33
C ALA A 76 -9.99 -11.26 -9.27
N ASP A 77 -10.17 -11.12 -10.59
CA ASP A 77 -9.82 -12.13 -11.60
C ASP A 77 -8.81 -11.63 -12.65
N GLY A 78 -8.07 -10.55 -12.36
CA GLY A 78 -7.15 -9.96 -13.33
C GLY A 78 -5.87 -9.37 -12.72
N PRO A 79 -4.81 -9.23 -13.54
CA PRO A 79 -3.56 -8.63 -13.10
C PRO A 79 -3.68 -7.10 -12.98
N ALA A 80 -4.70 -6.50 -13.59
CA ALA A 80 -4.92 -5.07 -13.58
C ALA A 80 -5.34 -4.55 -12.21
N TYR A 81 -4.88 -3.35 -11.88
CA TYR A 81 -5.22 -2.65 -10.66
C TYR A 81 -5.09 -1.14 -10.85
N ARG A 82 -5.69 -0.39 -9.92
CA ARG A 82 -5.55 1.06 -9.84
C ARG A 82 -4.85 1.45 -8.56
N GLU A 83 -3.88 2.33 -8.67
CA GLU A 83 -3.15 2.93 -7.55
C GLU A 83 -3.72 4.34 -7.30
N TYR A 84 -3.87 4.68 -6.02
CA TYR A 84 -4.33 5.99 -5.57
C TYR A 84 -3.37 6.49 -4.51
N ASN A 85 -2.81 7.68 -4.72
CA ASN A 85 -1.89 8.31 -3.79
C ASN A 85 -2.53 9.58 -3.23
N PHE A 86 -2.52 9.72 -1.92
CA PHE A 86 -3.12 10.83 -1.18
C PHE A 86 -2.03 11.49 -0.33
N SER A 87 -1.59 12.67 -0.75
CA SER A 87 -0.63 13.47 0.03
C SER A 87 -1.35 14.22 1.14
N PRO A 88 -0.74 14.35 2.35
CA PRO A 88 -1.23 15.28 3.37
C PRO A 88 -1.35 16.73 2.89
N SER A 89 -0.66 17.11 1.81
CA SER A 89 -0.83 18.45 1.21
C SER A 89 -2.20 18.66 0.59
N GLY A 90 -2.95 17.59 0.28
CA GLY A 90 -4.17 17.63 -0.53
C GLY A 90 -3.94 17.33 -2.02
N ALA A 91 -2.69 17.22 -2.45
CA ALA A 91 -2.36 16.68 -3.77
C ALA A 91 -2.69 15.18 -3.84
N TRP A 92 -3.03 14.72 -5.04
CA TRP A 92 -3.40 13.33 -5.27
C TRP A 92 -2.82 12.81 -6.59
N ALA A 93 -2.75 11.49 -6.72
CA ALA A 93 -2.49 10.84 -8.00
C ALA A 93 -3.35 9.59 -8.13
N VAL A 94 -3.72 9.26 -9.37
CA VAL A 94 -4.38 8.00 -9.68
C VAL A 94 -3.71 7.41 -10.92
N TYR A 95 -3.21 6.19 -10.80
CA TYR A 95 -2.52 5.48 -11.87
C TYR A 95 -3.22 4.17 -12.19
N ASP A 96 -3.37 3.90 -13.48
CA ASP A 96 -3.96 2.68 -13.98
C ASP A 96 -2.85 1.74 -14.45
N PHE A 97 -2.96 0.46 -14.09
CA PHE A 97 -1.99 -0.57 -14.43
C PHE A 97 -2.68 -1.76 -15.06
N ASP A 98 -2.18 -2.21 -16.21
CA ASP A 98 -2.68 -3.41 -16.90
C ASP A 98 -2.19 -4.69 -16.22
N ALA A 99 -1.03 -4.63 -15.57
CA ALA A 99 -0.41 -5.71 -14.81
C ALA A 99 0.65 -5.15 -13.84
N TYR A 100 1.38 -6.03 -13.13
CA TYR A 100 2.47 -5.67 -12.22
C TYR A 100 3.43 -4.63 -12.85
N ARG A 101 3.40 -3.40 -12.31
CA ARG A 101 4.18 -2.23 -12.77
C ARG A 101 4.05 -1.88 -14.26
N ALA A 102 3.07 -2.45 -14.96
CA ALA A 102 2.75 -2.12 -16.35
C ALA A 102 1.75 -0.96 -16.40
N ARG A 103 2.25 0.27 -16.25
CA ARG A 103 1.43 1.49 -16.18
C ARG A 103 0.81 1.81 -17.54
N ASN A 104 -0.50 2.04 -17.55
CA ASN A 104 -1.23 2.57 -18.70
C ASN A 104 -1.07 4.09 -18.76
N LEU A 105 -0.11 4.56 -19.59
CA LEU A 105 0.21 5.98 -19.72
C LEU A 105 -0.88 6.82 -20.42
N ALA A 106 -1.84 6.17 -21.10
CA ALA A 106 -2.94 6.85 -21.76
C ALA A 106 -4.13 7.12 -20.80
N TYR A 107 -4.13 6.51 -19.62
CA TYR A 107 -5.20 6.69 -18.65
C TYR A 107 -5.25 8.14 -18.13
N GLN A 108 -6.45 8.69 -18.08
CA GLN A 108 -6.74 9.97 -17.45
C GLN A 108 -7.85 9.75 -16.41
N PRO A 109 -7.63 10.16 -15.14
CA PRO A 109 -8.65 10.05 -14.12
C PRO A 109 -9.90 10.83 -14.54
N ALA A 110 -11.03 10.14 -14.57
CA ALA A 110 -12.27 10.79 -14.97
C ALA A 110 -12.66 11.87 -13.93
N ASP A 111 -12.42 11.60 -12.63
CA ASP A 111 -12.76 12.44 -11.47
C ASP A 111 -11.56 12.86 -10.63
N THR A 112 -11.86 13.63 -9.60
CA THR A 112 -10.94 14.01 -8.53
C THR A 112 -11.36 13.35 -7.20
N PRO A 113 -10.47 12.63 -6.50
CA PRO A 113 -10.72 12.28 -5.12
C PRO A 113 -10.70 13.53 -4.24
N SER A 114 -11.44 13.51 -3.13
CA SER A 114 -11.35 14.59 -2.12
C SER A 114 -10.55 14.13 -0.92
N ILE A 115 -9.68 15.00 -0.42
CA ILE A 115 -8.85 14.76 0.77
C ILE A 115 -9.20 15.79 1.84
N VAL A 116 -9.46 15.32 3.05
CA VAL A 116 -9.59 16.17 4.25
C VAL A 116 -8.49 15.76 5.23
N LEU A 117 -7.69 16.73 5.66
CA LEU A 117 -6.65 16.53 6.66
C LEU A 117 -7.04 17.20 7.96
N THR A 118 -6.92 16.47 9.06
CA THR A 118 -6.88 17.04 10.41
C THR A 118 -5.59 16.60 11.09
N HIS A 119 -4.94 17.51 11.82
CA HIS A 119 -3.72 17.17 12.53
C HIS A 119 -3.61 17.88 13.89
N SER A 120 -2.86 17.27 14.78
CA SER A 120 -2.35 17.81 16.02
C SER A 120 -0.83 17.53 16.07
N PRO A 121 -0.10 17.90 17.14
CA PRO A 121 1.31 17.53 17.26
C PRO A 121 1.57 16.02 17.24
N ASP A 122 0.62 15.20 17.70
CA ASP A 122 0.82 13.77 17.94
C ASP A 122 -0.02 12.85 17.04
N ALA A 123 -0.96 13.42 16.27
CA ALA A 123 -1.87 12.66 15.43
C ALA A 123 -2.17 13.38 14.12
N LEU A 124 -2.21 12.61 13.03
CA LEU A 124 -2.60 13.06 11.70
C LEU A 124 -3.68 12.12 11.21
N CYS A 125 -4.81 12.69 10.80
CA CYS A 125 -5.88 11.95 10.17
C CYS A 125 -6.11 12.48 8.76
N LEU A 126 -5.95 11.61 7.78
CA LEU A 126 -6.25 11.86 6.38
C LEU A 126 -7.47 11.05 5.98
N GLU A 127 -8.52 11.74 5.58
CA GLU A 127 -9.73 11.15 5.02
C GLU A 127 -9.74 11.36 3.52
N ALA A 128 -9.68 10.27 2.76
CA ALA A 128 -9.78 10.27 1.31
C ALA A 128 -11.13 9.68 0.90
N ARG A 129 -11.80 10.36 -0.03
CA ARG A 129 -13.00 9.86 -0.69
C ARG A 129 -12.70 9.68 -2.17
N VAL A 130 -12.83 8.44 -2.64
CA VAL A 130 -12.65 8.06 -4.04
C VAL A 130 -14.03 7.87 -4.68
N PRO A 131 -14.47 8.76 -5.58
CA PRO A 131 -15.74 8.62 -6.28
C PRO A 131 -15.85 7.29 -7.03
N ALA A 132 -17.07 6.75 -7.13
CA ALA A 132 -17.32 5.47 -7.81
C ALA A 132 -16.74 5.41 -9.23
N ARG A 133 -16.74 6.54 -9.95
CA ARG A 133 -16.20 6.61 -11.32
C ARG A 133 -14.67 6.60 -11.43
N LEU A 134 -13.97 6.70 -10.31
CA LEU A 134 -12.53 6.45 -10.24
C LEU A 134 -12.21 5.01 -9.86
N LEU A 135 -13.17 4.23 -9.38
CA LEU A 135 -12.94 2.85 -8.95
C LEU A 135 -12.94 1.91 -10.16
N PRO A 136 -12.08 0.87 -10.18
CA PRO A 136 -12.21 -0.20 -11.15
C PRO A 136 -13.51 -0.98 -10.92
N THR A 137 -13.95 -1.78 -11.89
CA THR A 137 -15.10 -2.66 -11.70
C THR A 137 -14.81 -3.69 -10.62
N GLY A 138 -15.73 -3.85 -9.66
CA GLY A 138 -15.60 -4.85 -8.59
C GLY A 138 -15.93 -6.28 -9.05
N PRO A 139 -15.70 -7.28 -8.19
CA PRO A 139 -15.22 -7.18 -6.80
C PRO A 139 -13.74 -6.80 -6.68
N TRP A 140 -13.37 -6.24 -5.53
CA TRP A 140 -12.04 -5.66 -5.31
C TRP A 140 -11.17 -6.46 -4.34
N GLN A 141 -9.89 -6.53 -4.66
CA GLN A 141 -8.81 -6.83 -3.72
C GLN A 141 -8.05 -5.55 -3.42
N ILE A 142 -7.83 -5.23 -2.14
CA ILE A 142 -7.32 -3.92 -1.72
C ILE A 142 -6.05 -4.09 -0.90
N GLY A 143 -4.97 -3.45 -1.37
CA GLY A 143 -3.78 -3.13 -0.61
C GLY A 143 -3.88 -1.71 -0.06
N LEU A 144 -3.52 -1.52 1.21
CA LEU A 144 -3.44 -0.20 1.84
C LEU A 144 -2.02 0.01 2.34
N THR A 145 -1.45 1.16 2.04
CA THR A 145 -0.04 1.46 2.31
C THR A 145 0.15 2.91 2.71
N ALA A 146 1.36 3.22 3.18
CA ALA A 146 1.83 4.58 3.35
C ALA A 146 3.35 4.63 3.15
N VAL A 147 3.81 5.68 2.48
CA VAL A 147 5.20 6.12 2.50
C VAL A 147 5.31 7.21 3.54
N ILE A 148 6.25 7.08 4.47
CA ILE A 148 6.53 8.07 5.51
C ILE A 148 7.95 8.57 5.36
N GLU A 149 8.11 9.87 5.23
CA GLU A 149 9.41 10.54 5.18
C GLU A 149 9.68 11.26 6.49
N THR A 150 10.88 11.09 7.05
CA THR A 150 11.35 11.88 8.20
C THR A 150 12.00 13.18 7.73
N ARG A 151 12.09 14.19 8.60
CA ARG A 151 12.85 15.43 8.30
C ARG A 151 14.34 15.19 8.04
N ALA A 152 14.87 14.03 8.43
CA ALA A 152 16.23 13.61 8.11
C ALA A 152 16.35 12.98 6.71
N GLY A 153 15.25 12.86 5.95
CA GLY A 153 15.20 12.26 4.62
C GLY A 153 15.13 10.73 4.63
N GLU A 154 14.83 10.11 5.77
CA GLU A 154 14.66 8.66 5.85
C GLU A 154 13.25 8.28 5.38
N ILE A 155 13.16 7.25 4.53
CA ILE A 155 11.89 6.72 4.04
C ILE A 155 11.55 5.41 4.76
N SER A 156 10.31 5.33 5.24
CA SER A 156 9.72 4.14 5.84
C SER A 156 8.46 3.74 5.07
N TYR A 157 8.33 2.44 4.83
CA TYR A 157 7.26 1.85 4.03
C TYR A 157 6.31 1.09 4.93
N TRP A 158 5.02 1.40 4.86
CA TRP A 158 3.99 0.79 5.69
C TRP A 158 2.95 0.13 4.79
N ALA A 159 2.53 -1.08 5.12
CA ALA A 159 1.53 -1.82 4.33
C ALA A 159 0.76 -2.80 5.20
N LEU A 160 -0.39 -3.28 4.69
CA LEU A 160 -1.09 -4.41 5.29
C LEU A 160 -0.24 -5.68 5.33
N ALA A 161 0.52 -5.93 4.25
CA ALA A 161 1.44 -7.05 4.14
C ALA A 161 2.66 -6.65 3.29
N HIS A 162 3.81 -7.22 3.64
CA HIS A 162 5.06 -7.11 2.89
C HIS A 162 5.43 -8.51 2.38
N PRO A 163 5.12 -8.85 1.12
CA PRO A 163 5.28 -10.22 0.62
C PRO A 163 6.75 -10.62 0.45
N ASP A 164 7.63 -9.65 0.20
CA ASP A 164 9.04 -9.86 -0.12
C ASP A 164 9.98 -9.07 0.82
N GLN A 165 11.29 -9.35 0.75
CA GLN A 165 12.30 -8.62 1.54
C GLN A 165 12.54 -7.18 1.05
N LYS A 166 12.24 -6.91 -0.21
CA LYS A 166 12.29 -5.57 -0.79
C LYS A 166 10.89 -4.98 -0.69
N PRO A 167 10.73 -3.73 -0.19
CA PRO A 167 9.44 -3.06 -0.22
C PRO A 167 8.90 -2.98 -1.65
N ASP A 168 7.72 -3.53 -1.87
CA ASP A 168 7.02 -3.49 -3.15
C ASP A 168 5.50 -3.60 -2.94
N PHE A 169 4.81 -2.47 -3.07
CA PHE A 169 3.36 -2.38 -2.86
C PHE A 169 2.55 -2.90 -4.05
N HIS A 170 3.15 -3.06 -5.23
CA HIS A 170 2.44 -3.44 -6.46
C HIS A 170 2.17 -4.95 -6.60
N ARG A 171 2.62 -5.73 -5.61
CA ARG A 171 2.46 -7.18 -5.57
C ARG A 171 1.02 -7.48 -5.12
N HIS A 172 0.25 -8.19 -5.93
CA HIS A 172 -1.15 -8.55 -5.62
C HIS A 172 -1.27 -9.33 -4.31
N GLU A 173 -0.22 -10.05 -3.89
CA GLU A 173 -0.15 -10.73 -2.59
C GLU A 173 -0.27 -9.75 -1.40
N ALA A 174 0.01 -8.47 -1.60
CA ALA A 174 -0.19 -7.42 -0.59
C ALA A 174 -1.66 -6.93 -0.50
N PHE A 175 -2.54 -7.32 -1.44
CA PHE A 175 -3.93 -6.84 -1.53
C PHE A 175 -4.87 -7.70 -0.65
N CYS A 176 -4.67 -7.61 0.66
CA CYS A 176 -5.22 -8.56 1.64
C CYS A 176 -6.71 -8.36 2.03
N LEU A 177 -7.34 -7.25 1.61
CA LEU A 177 -8.75 -6.97 1.90
C LEU A 177 -9.63 -7.27 0.69
N SER A 178 -10.75 -7.97 0.88
CA SER A 178 -11.68 -8.29 -0.20
C SER A 178 -13.02 -7.57 -0.02
N LEU A 179 -13.39 -6.72 -0.96
CA LEU A 179 -14.64 -5.95 -0.94
C LEU A 179 -15.54 -6.34 -2.12
N SER A 180 -16.71 -6.91 -1.82
CA SER A 180 -17.69 -7.35 -2.83
C SER A 180 -19.08 -6.81 -2.48
N GLY A 181 -19.56 -5.80 -3.22
CA GLY A 181 -20.96 -5.39 -3.45
C GLY A 181 -21.96 -5.21 -2.28
N ASN A 182 -21.64 -5.65 -1.06
CA ASN A 182 -22.38 -5.52 0.21
C ASN A 182 -21.76 -6.38 1.35
N THR A 183 -20.62 -7.06 1.14
CA THR A 183 -19.94 -7.85 2.18
C THR A 183 -18.44 -7.76 2.00
N ILE A 184 -17.73 -7.66 3.12
CA ILE A 184 -16.30 -7.39 3.18
C ILE A 184 -15.63 -8.45 4.05
N ASN A 185 -14.67 -9.18 3.50
CA ASN A 185 -13.95 -10.24 4.20
C ASN A 185 -12.46 -9.88 4.31
N SER A 186 -11.88 -10.01 5.50
CA SER A 186 -10.43 -9.89 5.71
C SER A 186 -9.80 -11.28 5.69
N SER A 187 -8.75 -11.47 4.88
CA SER A 187 -7.95 -12.70 4.90
C SER A 187 -6.58 -12.40 5.49
N ALA A 188 -6.50 -12.29 6.82
CA ALA A 188 -5.21 -12.30 7.49
C ALA A 188 -4.71 -13.75 7.53
N ALA A 189 -3.83 -14.12 6.59
CA ALA A 189 -3.16 -15.41 6.57
C ALA A 189 -2.30 -15.57 7.83
N THR A 190 -2.86 -16.21 8.86
CA THR A 190 -2.08 -16.70 10.00
C THR A 190 -1.30 -17.91 9.50
N SER A 191 -0.02 -17.70 9.21
CA SER A 191 0.95 -18.76 8.93
C SER A 191 1.02 -19.71 10.13
N ARG A 192 0.21 -20.78 10.12
CA ARG A 192 0.44 -21.96 10.94
C ARG A 192 1.51 -22.78 10.25
N ARG A 193 2.74 -22.72 10.75
CA ARG A 193 3.79 -23.71 10.46
C ARG A 193 3.22 -25.11 10.73
N ARG A 194 2.93 -25.87 9.69
CA ARG A 194 2.94 -27.34 9.77
C ARG A 194 4.38 -27.78 9.61
N SER A 195 5.03 -28.12 10.72
CA SER A 195 6.19 -29.00 10.73
C SER A 195 5.77 -30.34 10.13
N ARG A 196 6.20 -30.62 8.90
CA ARG A 196 6.29 -31.98 8.38
C ARG A 196 7.73 -32.43 8.58
N GLU A 197 7.92 -33.37 9.49
CA GLU A 197 9.12 -34.19 9.57
C GLU A 197 9.36 -34.87 8.23
N LYS A 198 10.60 -34.83 7.73
CA LYS A 198 11.06 -35.66 6.61
C LYS A 198 11.79 -36.88 7.17
N PRO A 199 11.60 -38.09 6.62
CA PRO A 199 12.42 -39.23 6.97
C PRO A 199 13.79 -39.13 6.31
N VAL A 200 14.79 -39.62 7.04
CA VAL A 200 16.19 -39.80 6.64
C VAL A 200 16.29 -40.92 5.60
N LEU A 201 17.08 -40.70 4.55
CA LEU A 201 17.76 -41.77 3.83
C LEU A 201 19.12 -41.28 3.34
N ASP A 202 20.17 -42.00 3.71
CA ASP A 202 21.54 -41.87 3.23
C ASP A 202 21.63 -42.12 1.71
N GLN A 203 22.53 -41.41 1.01
CA GLN A 203 23.72 -42.03 0.42
C GLN A 203 24.69 -41.02 -0.24
N ILE A 204 25.95 -41.42 -0.14
CA ILE A 204 27.27 -40.87 -0.47
C ILE A 204 27.49 -40.58 -1.97
N GLY A 205 28.35 -39.59 -2.31
CA GLY A 205 29.05 -39.57 -3.62
C GLY A 205 29.67 -38.24 -4.08
N ASP A 206 30.92 -37.98 -3.66
CA ASP A 206 32.06 -37.27 -4.29
C ASP A 206 31.92 -36.16 -5.36
N GLY A 207 32.72 -35.08 -5.18
CA GLY A 207 33.55 -34.53 -6.27
C GLY A 207 33.50 -33.02 -6.64
N ASN A 208 34.19 -32.16 -5.85
CA ASN A 208 35.07 -30.98 -6.16
C ASN A 208 34.77 -29.93 -7.28
N PRO A 209 35.42 -28.72 -7.32
CA PRO A 209 34.72 -27.44 -7.46
C PRO A 209 35.10 -26.66 -8.74
N GLY A 210 34.23 -25.74 -9.17
CA GLY A 210 34.44 -24.92 -10.36
C GLY A 210 34.13 -23.44 -10.12
N LEU A 211 35.19 -22.66 -10.01
CA LEU A 211 35.26 -21.21 -9.92
C LEU A 211 34.56 -20.50 -11.11
N ARG A 212 33.81 -19.41 -10.88
CA ARG A 212 33.85 -18.17 -11.71
C ARG A 212 33.11 -16.99 -11.06
N LYS A 213 33.77 -15.84 -11.18
CA LYS A 213 33.43 -14.50 -10.68
C LYS A 213 32.50 -13.73 -11.65
N ALA A 214 31.90 -12.66 -11.09
CA ALA A 214 31.51 -11.39 -11.72
C ALA A 214 30.25 -11.47 -12.61
N THR A 215 29.32 -10.51 -12.70
CA THR A 215 29.21 -9.06 -12.48
C THR A 215 27.70 -8.77 -12.29
N GLY A 216 27.21 -7.94 -11.37
CA GLY A 216 27.20 -6.48 -11.53
C GLY A 216 26.19 -5.99 -12.58
N PHE A 217 24.92 -5.83 -12.23
CA PHE A 217 23.94 -4.96 -12.95
C PHE A 217 22.97 -4.33 -11.93
N PRO A 218 22.64 -3.03 -12.04
CA PRO A 218 21.75 -2.35 -11.11
C PRO A 218 20.28 -2.65 -11.44
N PRO A 219 19.36 -2.66 -10.46
CA PRO A 219 17.95 -2.75 -10.76
C PRO A 219 17.42 -1.41 -11.27
N SER A 220 16.89 -1.44 -12.48
CA SER A 220 16.05 -0.41 -13.09
C SER A 220 14.87 -0.07 -12.17
N ARG A 221 14.58 1.23 -12.08
CA ARG A 221 13.41 1.79 -11.40
C ARG A 221 12.26 1.84 -12.40
N GLU A 222 11.19 1.12 -12.12
CA GLU A 222 9.79 1.45 -12.44
C GLU A 222 8.96 0.94 -11.28
#